data_AF-A0A2V1CXF2-F1
#
_entry.id   AF-A0A2V1CXF2-F1
#
_cell.length_a   1.000
_cell.length_b   1.000
_cell.length_c   1.000
_cell.angle_alpha   90.00
_cell.angle_beta   90.00
_cell.angle_gamma   90.00
#
_symmetry.space_group_name_H-M   'P 1'
#
loop_
_entity.id
_entity.type
_entity.pdbx_description
1 polymer ?
#
loop_
_entity_poly.entity_id
_entity_poly.type
_entity_poly.pdbx_seq_one_letter_code
_entity_poly.pdbx_strand_id
1 'polypeptide(L)'
;PYLLVTARFPIDALSAEWSIGVNRPIDQAHKRRLHQIFDETGILQRDTSHRLQVAYSKAQVQQMLNHLKEPSFKGWVSVVREKAELIAGHHRVEAFKKYLQLRRLPEEERWWVCSIYDKDTLPPHLRIQLHANQEDIVLPDNHSQIWTELATLASSDSQLFQGSNRSVEQEMLEKLRLSSRIKFPVRRLATL
;
A
#
# COMPACT_ATOMS: atom_id res chain seq x y z
N PRO A 1 -12.67 10.93 -8.96
CA PRO A 1 -11.32 10.96 -8.34
C PRO A 1 -11.40 10.40 -6.91
N TYR A 2 -10.72 9.28 -6.64
CA TYR A 2 -10.74 8.59 -5.32
C TYR A 2 -9.64 9.07 -4.37
N LEU A 3 -8.58 9.68 -4.91
CA LEU A 3 -7.55 10.35 -4.11
C LEU A 3 -8.17 11.60 -3.47
N LEU A 4 -8.16 11.65 -2.15
CA LEU A 4 -8.67 12.77 -1.37
C LEU A 4 -7.61 13.85 -1.18
N VAL A 5 -6.42 13.46 -0.73
CA VAL A 5 -5.34 14.40 -0.40
C VAL A 5 -3.98 13.70 -0.35
N THR A 6 -2.90 14.46 -0.52
CA THR A 6 -1.54 14.04 -0.21
C THR A 6 -1.01 14.89 0.94
N ALA A 7 -0.56 14.25 2.02
CA ALA A 7 -0.08 14.96 3.21
C ALA A 7 0.95 14.13 3.98
N ARG A 8 1.67 14.78 4.89
CA ARG A 8 2.51 14.06 5.86
C ARG A 8 1.62 13.32 6.85
N PHE A 9 1.88 12.04 7.06
CA PHE A 9 1.12 11.20 7.98
C PHE A 9 2.06 10.58 9.03
N PRO A 10 1.70 10.60 10.32
CA PRO A 10 2.48 9.95 11.36
C PRO A 10 2.44 8.42 11.20
N ILE A 11 3.61 7.79 11.12
CA ILE A 11 3.70 6.34 10.83
C ILE A 11 3.08 5.47 11.93
N ASP A 12 3.03 5.96 13.16
CA ASP A 12 2.47 5.27 14.31
C ASP A 12 0.93 5.26 14.32
N ALA A 13 0.34 6.16 13.52
CA ALA A 13 -1.11 6.22 13.27
C ALA A 13 -1.55 5.35 12.08
N LEU A 14 -0.63 4.62 11.44
CA LEU A 14 -0.94 3.68 10.37
C LEU A 14 -1.20 2.28 10.94
N SER A 15 -2.21 1.61 10.41
CA SER A 15 -2.55 0.22 10.71
C SER A 15 -2.21 -0.68 9.52
N ALA A 16 -1.65 -1.84 9.84
CA ALA A 16 -1.46 -2.94 8.90
C ALA A 16 -2.73 -3.81 8.79
N GLU A 17 -3.78 -3.50 9.54
CA GLU A 17 -5.04 -4.25 9.45
C GLU A 17 -5.85 -3.76 8.26
N TRP A 18 -6.20 -4.69 7.38
CA TRP A 18 -6.99 -4.38 6.20
C TRP A 18 -8.47 -4.61 6.46
N SER A 19 -9.31 -3.72 5.96
CA SER A 19 -10.77 -3.89 6.00
C SER A 19 -11.28 -4.86 4.94
N ILE A 20 -10.48 -5.11 3.89
CA ILE A 20 -10.79 -6.04 2.81
C ILE A 20 -9.55 -6.90 2.54
N GLY A 21 -9.70 -8.22 2.64
CA GLY A 21 -8.62 -9.19 2.43
C GLY A 21 -7.74 -9.40 3.65
N VAL A 22 -6.59 -10.03 3.44
CA VAL A 22 -5.61 -10.34 4.50
C VAL A 22 -4.30 -9.65 4.15
N ASN A 23 -3.76 -8.87 5.09
CA ASN A 23 -2.50 -8.19 4.86
C ASN A 23 -1.33 -9.19 4.75
N ARG A 24 -0.32 -8.79 3.97
CA ARG A 24 0.87 -9.57 3.69
C ARG A 24 1.74 -9.69 4.94
N PRO A 25 2.27 -10.89 5.24
CA PRO A 25 3.30 -11.01 6.26
C PRO A 25 4.55 -10.20 5.84
N ILE A 26 5.23 -9.64 6.82
CA ILE A 26 6.46 -8.88 6.58
C ILE A 26 7.59 -9.85 6.20
N ASP A 27 8.11 -9.68 5.00
CA ASP A 27 9.31 -10.36 4.52
C ASP A 27 10.54 -9.71 5.18
N GLN A 28 11.24 -10.49 6.01
CA GLN A 28 12.40 -10.02 6.75
C GLN A 28 13.63 -9.79 5.87
N ALA A 29 13.80 -10.52 4.77
CA ALA A 29 14.88 -10.29 3.82
C ALA A 29 14.68 -8.97 3.08
N HIS A 30 13.46 -8.72 2.59
CA HIS A 30 13.10 -7.47 1.95
C HIS A 30 13.20 -6.28 2.92
N LYS A 31 12.68 -6.42 4.16
CA LYS A 31 12.82 -5.40 5.22
C LYS A 31 14.28 -5.04 5.51
N ARG A 32 15.19 -6.03 5.56
CA ARG A 32 16.63 -5.78 5.75
C ARG A 32 17.23 -5.01 4.58
N ARG A 33 16.85 -5.34 3.35
CA ARG A 33 17.35 -4.63 2.16
C ARG A 33 16.85 -3.18 2.09
N LEU A 34 15.59 -2.92 2.44
CA LEU A 34 15.07 -1.56 2.58
C LEU A 34 15.82 -0.75 3.64
N HIS A 35 16.15 -1.36 4.78
CA HIS A 35 16.96 -0.70 5.80
C HIS A 35 18.35 -0.31 5.28
N GLN A 36 19.01 -1.21 4.55
CA GLN A 36 20.30 -0.91 3.93
C GLN A 36 20.21 0.26 2.93
N ILE A 37 19.15 0.31 2.12
CA ILE A 37 18.90 1.43 1.21
C ILE A 37 18.75 2.75 1.98
N PHE A 38 18.07 2.75 3.12
CA PHE A 38 17.95 3.95 3.97
C PHE A 38 19.29 4.40 4.55
N ASP A 39 20.20 3.47 4.85
CA ASP A 39 21.56 3.79 5.30
C ASP A 39 22.44 4.34 4.16
N GLU A 40 22.31 3.81 2.94
CA GLU A 40 23.14 4.18 1.78
C GLU A 40 22.69 5.46 1.10
N THR A 41 21.38 5.63 0.90
CA THR A 41 20.79 6.69 0.07
C THR A 41 19.99 7.72 0.86
N GLY A 42 19.79 7.47 2.16
CA GLY A 42 18.90 8.26 3.01
C GLY A 42 17.44 7.82 2.93
N ILE A 43 16.62 8.38 3.81
CA ILE A 43 15.20 8.07 3.89
C ILE A 43 14.40 8.78 2.80
N LEU A 44 13.56 8.03 2.09
CA LEU A 44 12.79 8.49 0.94
C LEU A 44 11.41 9.05 1.33
N GLN A 45 11.27 9.52 2.58
CA GLN A 45 10.00 9.95 3.17
C GLN A 45 9.30 11.10 2.43
N ARG A 46 10.06 11.90 1.66
CA ARG A 46 9.59 13.04 0.85
C ARG A 46 9.43 12.71 -0.63
N ASP A 47 9.98 11.58 -1.08
CA ASP A 47 10.01 11.24 -2.50
C ASP A 47 8.59 10.91 -2.98
N THR A 48 8.19 11.56 -4.08
CA THR A 48 6.87 11.37 -4.68
C THR A 48 6.67 9.96 -5.21
N SER A 49 7.75 9.31 -5.64
CA SER A 49 7.80 7.95 -6.16
C SER A 49 7.66 6.91 -5.04
N HIS A 50 7.86 7.32 -3.79
CA HIS A 50 7.84 6.43 -2.62
C HIS A 50 6.76 6.77 -1.60
N ARG A 51 5.69 7.44 -2.04
CA ARG A 51 4.54 7.71 -1.17
C ARG A 51 3.89 6.40 -0.70
N LEU A 52 3.42 6.41 0.54
CA LEU A 52 2.57 5.34 1.06
C LEU A 52 1.14 5.55 0.54
N GLN A 53 0.41 4.45 0.33
CA GLN A 53 -1.00 4.52 -0.06
C GLN A 53 -1.82 4.18 1.19
N VAL A 54 -2.78 5.04 1.54
CA VAL A 54 -3.57 4.92 2.77
C VAL A 54 -5.06 5.04 2.41
N ALA A 55 -5.92 4.21 3.01
CA ALA A 55 -7.37 4.24 2.83
C ALA A 55 -8.01 4.85 4.07
N TYR A 56 -8.94 5.79 3.86
CA TYR A 56 -9.74 6.34 4.95
C TYR A 56 -11.09 6.92 4.51
N SER A 57 -12.06 7.03 5.42
CA SER A 57 -13.36 7.63 5.08
C SER A 57 -13.20 9.10 4.74
N LYS A 58 -13.86 9.53 3.66
CA LYS A 58 -13.90 10.94 3.25
C LYS A 58 -14.37 11.87 4.37
N ALA A 59 -15.36 11.45 5.18
CA ALA A 59 -15.89 12.26 6.26
C ALA A 59 -14.83 12.58 7.32
N GLN A 60 -14.03 11.58 7.69
CA GLN A 60 -13.00 11.74 8.71
C GLN A 60 -11.78 12.51 8.17
N VAL A 61 -11.41 12.31 6.90
CA VAL A 61 -10.39 13.15 6.24
C VAL A 61 -10.84 14.61 6.22
N GLN A 62 -12.10 14.88 5.90
CA GLN A 62 -12.65 16.25 5.91
C GLN A 62 -12.68 16.86 7.31
N GLN A 63 -13.05 16.09 8.33
CA GLN A 63 -12.97 16.52 9.72
C GLN A 63 -11.54 16.97 10.05
N MET A 64 -10.54 16.20 9.65
CA MET A 64 -9.15 16.54 9.90
C MET A 64 -8.71 17.76 9.09
N LEU A 65 -9.03 17.84 7.79
CA LEU A 65 -8.75 19.00 6.95
C LEU A 65 -9.30 20.31 7.56
N ASN A 66 -10.48 20.27 8.16
CA ASN A 66 -11.07 21.44 8.84
C ASN A 66 -10.27 21.89 10.08
N HIS A 67 -9.48 20.99 10.68
CA HIS A 67 -8.62 21.27 11.83
C HIS A 67 -7.17 21.59 11.42
N LEU A 68 -6.82 21.44 10.14
CA LEU A 68 -5.45 21.63 9.66
C LEU A 68 -5.16 23.09 9.30
N LYS A 69 -4.03 23.59 9.81
CA LYS A 69 -3.40 24.83 9.32
C LYS A 69 -2.37 24.58 8.19
N GLU A 70 -1.86 23.35 8.09
CA GLU A 70 -0.85 22.90 7.13
C GLU A 70 -1.15 21.46 6.68
N PRO A 71 -0.64 20.98 5.52
CA PRO A 71 -0.86 19.61 5.02
C PRO A 71 -0.07 18.54 5.81
N SER A 72 -0.33 18.46 7.11
CA SER A 72 0.29 17.54 8.05
C SER A 72 -0.77 16.95 8.98
N PHE A 73 -0.98 15.65 8.91
CA PHE A 73 -1.90 14.94 9.80
C PHE A 73 -1.28 14.62 11.17
N LYS A 74 -0.41 15.49 11.68
CA LYS A 74 0.10 15.40 13.05
C LYS A 74 -1.08 15.49 14.03
N GLY A 75 -1.11 14.62 15.05
CA GLY A 75 -2.22 14.56 16.00
C GLY A 75 -3.44 13.76 15.52
N TRP A 76 -3.32 13.03 14.41
CA TRP A 76 -4.38 12.21 13.84
C TRP A 76 -5.16 11.37 14.87
N VAL A 77 -4.45 10.56 15.66
CA VAL A 77 -5.07 9.66 16.65
C VAL A 77 -5.86 10.46 17.71
N SER A 78 -5.43 11.68 18.05
CA SER A 78 -6.13 12.52 19.02
C SER A 78 -7.47 13.05 18.49
N VAL A 79 -7.58 13.30 17.19
CA VAL A 79 -8.78 13.87 16.56
C VAL A 79 -9.75 12.78 16.09
N VAL A 80 -9.21 11.77 15.43
CA VAL A 80 -9.98 10.74 14.73
C VAL A 80 -10.17 9.49 15.60
N ARG A 81 -9.31 9.27 16.60
CA ARG A 81 -9.33 8.13 17.55
C ARG A 81 -9.14 6.75 16.93
N GLU A 82 -8.81 6.69 15.64
CA GLU A 82 -8.58 5.47 14.89
C GLU A 82 -7.28 5.56 14.09
N LYS A 83 -6.68 4.40 13.79
CA LYS A 83 -5.54 4.31 12.88
C LYS A 83 -6.02 4.23 11.44
N ALA A 84 -5.28 4.84 10.53
CA ALA A 84 -5.58 4.79 9.11
C ALA A 84 -5.05 3.50 8.48
N GLU A 85 -5.83 2.91 7.58
CA GLU A 85 -5.48 1.66 6.92
C GLU A 85 -4.38 1.87 5.89
N LEU A 86 -3.23 1.23 6.09
CA LEU A 86 -2.12 1.26 5.14
C LEU A 86 -2.44 0.28 4.00
N ILE A 87 -2.74 0.80 2.82
CA ILE A 87 -2.98 0.00 1.61
C ILE A 87 -1.65 -0.54 1.08
N ALA A 88 -0.61 0.30 1.06
CA ALA A 88 0.68 -0.07 0.49
C ALA A 88 1.88 0.58 1.17
N GLY A 89 2.99 -0.18 1.21
CA GLY A 89 4.26 0.25 1.80
C GLY A 89 4.51 -0.27 3.22
N HIS A 90 3.89 -1.38 3.61
CA HIS A 90 4.10 -2.05 4.90
C HIS A 90 5.57 -2.29 5.22
N HIS A 91 6.31 -2.92 4.32
CA HIS A 91 7.73 -3.20 4.54
C HIS A 91 8.56 -1.92 4.69
N ARG A 92 8.19 -0.83 3.99
CA ARG A 92 8.83 0.49 4.16
C ARG A 92 8.56 1.06 5.54
N VAL A 93 7.30 1.05 6.00
CA VAL A 93 6.95 1.50 7.35
C VAL A 93 7.67 0.68 8.41
N GLU A 94 7.72 -0.64 8.26
CA GLU A 94 8.38 -1.52 9.22
C GLU A 94 9.91 -1.42 9.20
N ALA A 95 10.51 -1.25 8.03
CA ALA A 95 11.93 -0.94 7.91
C ALA A 95 12.26 0.43 8.54
N PHE A 96 11.38 1.42 8.32
CA PHE A 96 11.57 2.77 8.82
C PHE A 96 11.41 2.87 10.34
N LYS A 97 10.41 2.20 10.94
CA LYS A 97 10.30 2.07 12.39
C LYS A 97 11.57 1.49 13.02
N LYS A 98 12.13 0.45 12.41
CA LYS A 98 13.39 -0.15 12.86
C LYS A 98 14.56 0.84 12.71
N TYR A 99 14.63 1.55 11.60
CA TYR A 99 15.64 2.57 11.35
C TYR A 99 15.59 3.70 12.41
N LEU A 100 14.40 4.24 12.68
CA LEU A 100 14.17 5.26 13.71
C LEU A 100 14.58 4.78 15.10
N GLN A 101 14.24 3.53 15.45
CA GLN A 101 14.61 2.92 16.72
C GLN A 101 16.12 2.81 16.90
N LEU A 102 16.83 2.34 15.86
CA LEU A 102 18.29 2.15 15.91
C LEU A 102 19.04 3.48 15.95
N ARG A 103 18.57 4.49 15.24
CA ARG A 103 19.17 5.83 15.18
C ARG A 103 18.72 6.76 16.32
N ARG A 104 17.78 6.31 17.16
CA ARG A 104 17.17 7.10 18.27
C ARG A 104 16.65 8.46 17.80
N LEU A 105 16.01 8.46 16.63
CA LEU A 105 15.48 9.69 16.04
C LEU A 105 14.22 10.17 16.79
N PRO A 106 14.03 11.51 16.87
CA PRO A 106 12.94 12.09 17.62
C PRO A 106 11.58 11.90 16.93
N GLU A 107 10.49 12.15 17.64
CA GLU A 107 9.13 11.91 17.13
C GLU A 107 8.76 12.78 15.92
N GLU A 108 9.41 13.94 15.79
CA GLU A 108 9.27 14.87 14.68
C GLU A 108 9.68 14.29 13.33
N GLU A 109 10.51 13.24 13.31
CA GLU A 109 10.93 12.53 12.09
C GLU A 109 10.02 11.33 11.78
N ARG A 110 9.04 11.00 12.63
CA ARG A 110 8.20 9.79 12.49
C ARG A 110 7.00 10.00 11.56
N TRP A 111 7.25 10.48 10.36
CA TRP A 111 6.20 10.71 9.36
C TRP A 111 6.62 10.22 7.98
N TRP A 112 5.64 10.04 7.11
CA TRP A 112 5.85 9.75 5.70
C TRP A 112 4.82 10.50 4.84
N VAL A 113 5.16 10.88 3.61
CA VAL A 113 4.17 11.45 2.68
C VAL A 113 3.23 10.35 2.18
N CYS A 114 1.94 10.48 2.46
CA CYS A 114 0.92 9.52 2.08
C CYS A 114 -0.04 10.10 1.04
N SER A 115 -0.41 9.27 0.07
CA SER A 115 -1.57 9.46 -0.81
C SER A 115 -2.78 8.80 -0.14
N ILE A 116 -3.79 9.60 0.20
CA ILE A 116 -4.95 9.14 0.97
C ILE A 116 -6.16 9.01 0.05
N TYR A 117 -6.72 7.80 0.00
CA TYR A 117 -7.85 7.44 -0.84
C TYR A 117 -9.12 7.30 0.00
N ASP A 118 -10.25 7.62 -0.63
CA ASP A 118 -11.57 7.43 -0.06
C ASP A 118 -11.91 5.94 0.05
N LYS A 119 -11.88 5.42 1.27
CA LYS A 119 -12.20 4.03 1.57
C LYS A 119 -13.63 3.66 1.14
N ASP A 120 -14.56 4.61 1.20
CA ASP A 120 -15.99 4.35 1.03
C ASP A 120 -16.39 4.26 -0.45
N THR A 121 -15.59 4.88 -1.34
CA THR A 121 -15.88 4.94 -2.78
C THR A 121 -14.82 4.26 -3.65
N LEU A 122 -13.67 3.85 -3.10
CA LEU A 122 -12.60 3.18 -3.84
C LEU A 122 -13.05 1.80 -4.36
N PRO A 123 -13.12 1.60 -5.69
CA PRO A 123 -13.51 0.32 -6.26
C PRO A 123 -12.54 -0.81 -5.90
N PRO A 124 -13.00 -2.05 -5.70
CA PRO A 124 -12.16 -3.19 -5.31
C PRO A 124 -10.97 -3.42 -6.26
N HIS A 125 -11.18 -3.31 -7.57
CA HIS A 125 -10.10 -3.49 -8.55
C HIS A 125 -8.99 -2.43 -8.44
N LEU A 126 -9.33 -1.17 -8.13
CA LEU A 126 -8.34 -0.12 -7.90
C LEU A 126 -7.62 -0.31 -6.55
N ARG A 127 -8.33 -0.81 -5.53
CA ARG A 127 -7.73 -1.14 -4.24
C ARG A 127 -6.63 -2.19 -4.38
N ILE A 128 -6.88 -3.21 -5.19
CA ILE A 128 -5.92 -4.28 -5.48
C ILE A 128 -4.73 -3.78 -6.30
N GLN A 129 -4.97 -2.88 -7.26
CA GLN A 129 -3.87 -2.20 -7.95
C GLN A 129 -2.98 -1.42 -6.98
N LEU A 130 -3.58 -0.75 -6.01
CA LEU A 130 -2.84 -0.03 -4.97
C LEU A 130 -2.09 -1.00 -4.04
N HIS A 131 -2.67 -2.14 -3.66
CA HIS A 131 -1.98 -3.19 -2.90
C HIS A 131 -0.75 -3.73 -3.64
N ALA A 132 -0.85 -3.92 -4.95
CA ALA A 132 0.23 -4.44 -5.78
C ALA A 132 1.47 -3.52 -5.79
N ASN A 133 1.31 -2.23 -5.48
CA ASN A 133 2.38 -1.27 -5.20
C ASN A 133 3.60 -1.39 -6.14
N GLN A 134 3.36 -1.27 -7.45
CA GLN A 134 4.40 -1.36 -8.47
C GLN A 134 4.95 0.02 -8.82
N GLU A 135 6.03 0.39 -8.15
CA GLU A 135 7.05 1.36 -8.58
C GLU A 135 8.22 1.16 -7.59
N ASP A 136 9.28 0.47 -8.05
CA ASP A 136 10.42 -0.17 -7.34
C ASP A 136 10.95 0.57 -6.07
N ILE A 137 11.62 -0.07 -5.10
CA ILE A 137 12.96 -0.68 -5.21
C ILE A 137 12.96 -2.00 -4.41
N VAL A 138 13.17 -3.10 -5.14
CA VAL A 138 13.39 -4.48 -4.67
C VAL A 138 12.15 -5.34 -4.50
N LEU A 139 11.53 -5.74 -5.61
CA LEU A 139 10.62 -6.88 -5.63
C LEU A 139 11.26 -8.14 -4.99
N PRO A 140 10.48 -8.87 -4.18
CA PRO A 140 9.83 -10.03 -4.77
C PRO A 140 8.37 -10.10 -4.32
N ASP A 141 7.45 -9.76 -5.22
CA ASP A 141 6.11 -10.33 -5.12
C ASP A 141 6.28 -11.83 -5.38
N ASN A 142 6.17 -12.65 -4.34
CA ASN A 142 6.14 -14.09 -4.53
C ASN A 142 4.82 -14.46 -5.24
N HIS A 143 4.85 -15.47 -6.11
CA HIS A 143 3.68 -15.85 -6.92
C HIS A 143 2.43 -16.10 -6.07
N SER A 144 2.58 -16.65 -4.86
CA SER A 144 1.48 -16.89 -3.91
C SER A 144 0.77 -15.61 -3.45
N GLN A 145 1.46 -14.47 -3.36
CA GLN A 145 0.86 -13.21 -2.93
C GLN A 145 0.05 -12.55 -4.03
N ILE A 146 0.56 -12.60 -5.27
CA ILE A 146 -0.20 -12.16 -6.45
C ILE A 146 -1.51 -12.94 -6.55
N TRP A 147 -1.46 -14.24 -6.25
CA TRP A 147 -2.64 -15.10 -6.21
C TRP A 147 -3.68 -14.69 -5.15
N THR A 148 -3.26 -14.41 -3.91
CA THR A 148 -4.20 -14.00 -2.86
C THR A 148 -4.95 -12.72 -3.23
N GLU A 149 -4.28 -11.77 -3.89
CA GLU A 149 -4.91 -10.53 -4.36
C GLU A 149 -5.91 -10.80 -5.49
N LEU A 150 -5.54 -11.62 -6.48
CA LEU A 150 -6.45 -12.04 -7.55
C LEU A 150 -7.66 -12.82 -7.03
N ALA A 151 -7.45 -13.70 -6.05
CA ALA A 151 -8.53 -14.45 -5.42
C ALA A 151 -9.49 -13.54 -4.63
N THR A 152 -8.96 -12.50 -3.97
CA THR A 152 -9.77 -11.48 -3.29
C THR A 152 -10.58 -10.64 -4.28
N LEU A 153 -10.03 -10.41 -5.48
CA LEU A 153 -10.77 -9.72 -6.55
C LEU A 153 -11.92 -10.59 -7.08
N ALA A 154 -11.64 -11.85 -7.38
CA ALA A 154 -12.61 -12.82 -7.89
C ALA A 154 -13.75 -13.09 -6.89
N SER A 155 -13.47 -13.08 -5.58
CA SER A 155 -14.50 -13.22 -4.55
C SER A 155 -15.38 -11.99 -4.42
N SER A 156 -14.89 -10.82 -4.81
CA SER A 156 -15.64 -9.55 -4.79
C SER A 156 -16.47 -9.35 -6.05
N ASP A 157 -16.05 -9.93 -7.19
CA ASP A 157 -16.75 -9.85 -8.47
C ASP A 157 -16.65 -11.20 -9.22
N SER A 158 -17.76 -11.93 -9.22
CA SER A 158 -17.86 -13.26 -9.81
C SER A 158 -17.76 -13.29 -11.33
N GLN A 159 -17.84 -12.14 -12.01
CA GLN A 159 -17.73 -12.05 -13.47
C GLN A 159 -16.29 -11.95 -13.96
N LEU A 160 -15.34 -11.72 -13.06
CA LEU A 160 -13.92 -11.61 -13.41
C LEU A 160 -13.28 -12.98 -13.65
N PHE A 161 -12.27 -13.01 -14.53
CA PHE A 161 -11.48 -14.20 -14.86
C PHE A 161 -12.28 -15.35 -15.48
N GLN A 162 -13.31 -15.00 -16.26
CA GLN A 162 -14.09 -15.97 -17.03
C GLN A 162 -13.61 -16.05 -18.49
N GLY A 163 -13.66 -17.25 -19.08
CA GLY A 163 -13.38 -17.47 -20.50
C GLY A 163 -12.04 -18.16 -20.77
N SER A 164 -11.40 -17.81 -21.88
CA SER A 164 -10.18 -18.49 -22.32
C SER A 164 -8.96 -18.14 -21.45
N ASN A 165 -8.02 -19.06 -21.30
CA ASN A 165 -6.78 -18.83 -20.54
C ASN A 165 -6.05 -17.55 -20.95
N ARG A 166 -6.07 -17.21 -22.24
CA ARG A 166 -5.42 -16.01 -22.78
C ARG A 166 -6.17 -14.72 -22.43
N SER A 167 -7.50 -14.74 -22.38
CA SER A 167 -8.29 -13.58 -21.97
C SER A 167 -8.18 -13.34 -20.47
N VAL A 168 -8.21 -14.41 -19.68
CA VAL A 168 -7.99 -14.35 -18.23
C VAL A 168 -6.58 -13.83 -17.92
N GLU A 169 -5.56 -14.31 -18.65
CA GLU A 169 -4.18 -13.82 -18.53
C GLU A 169 -4.06 -12.31 -18.76
N GLN A 170 -4.66 -11.83 -19.84
CA GLN A 170 -4.62 -10.42 -20.19
C GLN A 170 -5.37 -9.56 -19.15
N GLU A 171 -6.53 -10.03 -18.68
CA GLU A 171 -7.29 -9.38 -17.62
C GLU A 171 -6.51 -9.32 -16.30
N MET A 172 -5.81 -10.40 -15.91
CA MET A 172 -4.96 -10.42 -14.71
C MET A 172 -3.79 -9.44 -14.81
N LEU A 173 -3.10 -9.41 -15.95
CA LEU A 173 -1.99 -8.48 -16.19
C LEU A 173 -2.45 -7.01 -16.13
N GLU A 174 -3.60 -6.71 -16.73
CA GLU A 174 -4.21 -5.38 -16.71
C GLU A 174 -4.65 -4.98 -15.30
N LYS A 175 -5.35 -5.87 -14.59
CA LYS A 175 -5.85 -5.61 -13.23
C LYS A 175 -4.71 -5.45 -12.23
N LEU A 176 -3.57 -6.10 -12.42
CA LEU A 176 -2.41 -5.96 -11.54
C LEU A 176 -1.39 -4.92 -12.02
N ARG A 177 -1.61 -4.29 -13.18
CA ARG A 177 -0.65 -3.40 -13.85
C ARG A 177 0.75 -4.01 -14.01
N LEU A 178 0.85 -5.33 -14.08
CA LEU A 178 2.12 -6.04 -14.20
C LEU A 178 2.83 -5.58 -15.49
N SER A 179 4.00 -4.95 -15.34
CA SER A 179 4.81 -4.61 -16.52
C SER A 179 5.16 -5.87 -17.30
N SER A 180 5.26 -5.76 -18.63
CA SER A 180 5.61 -6.85 -19.56
C SER A 180 6.96 -7.55 -19.28
N ARG A 181 7.71 -7.09 -18.28
CA ARG A 181 9.00 -7.63 -17.83
C ARG A 181 8.86 -8.79 -16.85
N ILE A 182 7.72 -8.94 -16.17
CA ILE A 182 7.49 -10.05 -15.24
C ILE A 182 6.88 -11.22 -16.03
N LYS A 183 7.69 -12.25 -16.30
CA LYS A 183 7.22 -13.52 -16.89
C LYS A 183 6.43 -14.29 -15.83
N PHE A 184 5.16 -13.96 -15.67
CA PHE A 184 4.26 -14.70 -14.80
C PHE A 184 4.00 -16.08 -15.44
N PRO A 185 4.09 -17.21 -14.69
CA PRO A 185 3.77 -18.53 -15.22
C PRO A 185 2.25 -18.74 -15.25
N VAL A 186 1.57 -18.00 -16.13
CA VAL A 186 0.10 -17.96 -16.25
C VAL A 186 -0.47 -19.33 -16.62
N ARG A 187 0.32 -20.17 -17.28
CA ARG A 187 -0.04 -21.57 -17.57
C ARG A 187 -0.32 -22.43 -16.34
N ARG A 188 0.17 -22.06 -15.15
CA ARG A 188 -0.17 -22.73 -13.88
C ARG A 188 -1.45 -22.18 -13.24
N LEU A 189 -1.95 -21.04 -13.71
CA LEU A 189 -3.16 -20.38 -13.21
C LEU A 189 -4.43 -20.97 -13.82
N ALA A 190 -4.36 -21.39 -15.08
CA ALA A 190 -5.47 -21.85 -15.92
C ALA A 190 -6.09 -23.22 -15.56
N THR A 191 -5.68 -23.82 -14.45
CA THR A 191 -6.04 -25.20 -14.07
C THR A 191 -6.97 -25.28 -12.85
N LEU A 192 -7.78 -24.25 -12.60
CA LEU A 192 -8.85 -24.28 -11.60
C LEU A 192 -10.21 -24.06 -12.26
#